data_AF-K1SSW4-F1
#
_entry.id   AF-K1SSW4-F1
#
_cell.length_a   1.000
_cell.length_b   1.000
_cell.length_c   1.000
_cell.angle_alpha   90.00
_cell.angle_beta   90.00
_cell.angle_gamma   90.00
#
_symmetry.space_group_name_H-M   'P 1'
#
loop_
_entity.id
_entity.type
_entity.pdbx_description
1 polymer ?
#
loop_
_entity_poly.entity_id
_entity_poly.type
_entity_poly.pdbx_seq_one_letter_code
_entity_poly.pdbx_strand_id
1 'polypeptide(L)'
;MEKLSDDFIQQLKQIPVTEILQNIYGIAVNKHGEKSYCKIRSERTASCCIYPNNTWYDFGGSVGGDTITLVQTMEACDRKTAMNKLSEWYNIERKHRQRDNKTLWNYEWARLGIQADRTSKNLNICVLVTGEQPNLLADISLYIDNPEQITAFESKYSIPFNDFRSVDTVGYHNILKQRVWYPMLKDRDDYYSGLLIDYRLFRQIGDENFARTAVVTCDENLQRASDLNEKCVLLRRAVDDISLLKVPLFNLNPTNDLQGILDGSIRFQTSNLRYYELCKWAKVRGEAVNCVEVSYDDYIVKY
;
A
#
# COMPACT_ATOMS: atom_id res chain seq x y z
N MET A 1 -14.37 7.25 -3.85
CA MET A 1 -14.60 8.63 -4.35
C MET A 1 -13.41 9.04 -5.22
N GLU A 2 -13.40 8.59 -6.49
CA GLU A 2 -12.23 8.49 -7.39
C GLU A 2 -12.42 9.30 -8.69
N LYS A 3 -12.96 10.54 -8.62
CA LYS A 3 -13.45 11.27 -9.81
C LYS A 3 -12.82 12.65 -10.09
N LEU A 4 -11.67 13.00 -9.49
CA LEU A 4 -11.10 14.36 -9.61
C LEU A 4 -9.77 14.43 -10.36
N SER A 5 -8.97 13.35 -10.47
CA SER A 5 -7.79 13.37 -11.37
C SER A 5 -8.20 13.35 -12.84
N ASP A 6 -9.33 12.71 -13.14
CA ASP A 6 -9.91 12.66 -14.48
C ASP A 6 -10.38 14.03 -14.94
N ASP A 7 -10.84 14.91 -14.05
CA ASP A 7 -11.36 16.24 -14.39
C ASP A 7 -10.26 17.12 -15.03
N PHE A 8 -9.07 17.20 -14.43
CA PHE A 8 -7.96 17.99 -14.98
C PHE A 8 -7.48 17.46 -16.35
N ILE A 9 -7.26 16.14 -16.45
CA ILE A 9 -6.77 15.54 -17.71
C ILE A 9 -7.83 15.67 -18.80
N GLN A 10 -9.12 15.52 -18.47
CA GLN A 10 -10.21 15.71 -19.43
C GLN A 10 -10.30 17.17 -19.90
N GLN A 11 -10.15 18.14 -19.00
CA GLN A 11 -10.11 19.56 -19.38
C GLN A 11 -8.97 19.84 -20.38
N LEU A 12 -7.77 19.28 -20.17
CA LEU A 12 -6.68 19.41 -21.14
C LEU A 12 -7.01 18.75 -22.49
N LYS A 13 -7.63 17.57 -22.49
CA LYS A 13 -8.01 16.86 -23.73
C LYS A 13 -9.15 17.52 -24.50
N GLN A 14 -9.92 18.39 -23.86
CA GLN A 14 -11.00 19.16 -24.48
C GLN A 14 -10.50 20.38 -25.25
N ILE A 15 -9.26 20.82 -25.01
CA ILE A 15 -8.64 21.90 -25.80
C ILE A 15 -8.59 21.46 -27.27
N PRO A 16 -9.17 22.24 -28.20
CA PRO A 16 -9.19 21.86 -29.60
C PRO A 16 -7.78 21.73 -30.19
N VAL A 17 -7.48 20.59 -30.82
CA VAL A 17 -6.20 20.34 -31.51
C VAL A 17 -5.94 21.40 -32.59
N THR A 18 -7.00 21.82 -33.30
CA THR A 18 -6.92 22.89 -34.30
C THR A 18 -6.48 24.21 -33.69
N GLU A 19 -6.96 24.54 -32.50
CA GLU A 19 -6.63 25.78 -31.80
C GLU A 19 -5.16 25.80 -31.39
N ILE A 20 -4.64 24.69 -30.87
CA ILE A 20 -3.21 24.59 -30.51
C ILE A 20 -2.34 24.74 -31.75
N LEU A 21 -2.67 24.03 -32.83
CA LEU A 21 -1.90 24.10 -34.07
C LEU A 21 -1.86 25.51 -34.64
N GLN A 22 -3.00 26.21 -34.66
CA GLN A 22 -3.10 27.55 -35.24
C GLN A 22 -2.51 28.63 -34.32
N ASN A 23 -2.90 28.63 -33.05
CA ASN A 23 -2.61 29.75 -32.15
C ASN A 23 -1.25 29.62 -31.45
N ILE A 24 -0.79 28.40 -31.17
CA ILE A 24 0.49 28.17 -30.49
C ILE A 24 1.60 27.94 -31.51
N TYR A 25 1.35 27.07 -32.50
CA TYR A 25 2.38 26.67 -33.47
C TYR A 25 2.33 27.41 -34.81
N GLY A 26 1.32 28.27 -35.04
CA GLY A 26 1.20 29.03 -36.30
C GLY A 26 0.95 28.17 -37.54
N ILE A 27 0.46 26.94 -37.36
CA ILE A 27 0.23 25.97 -38.44
C ILE A 27 -1.16 26.19 -39.03
N ALA A 28 -1.20 26.46 -40.33
CA ALA A 28 -2.46 26.56 -41.06
C ALA A 28 -3.17 25.20 -41.13
N VAL A 29 -4.45 25.20 -40.75
CA VAL A 29 -5.34 24.03 -40.79
C VAL A 29 -6.39 24.24 -41.87
N ASN A 30 -6.45 23.33 -42.84
CA ASN A 30 -7.40 23.40 -43.95
C ASN A 30 -8.51 22.39 -43.76
N LYS A 31 -9.77 22.85 -43.74
CA LYS A 31 -10.94 21.98 -43.59
C LYS A 31 -11.28 21.30 -44.92
N HIS A 32 -11.54 20.00 -44.89
CA HIS A 32 -11.97 19.20 -46.03
C HIS A 32 -13.10 18.25 -45.61
N GLY A 33 -14.35 18.71 -45.75
CA GLY A 33 -15.53 18.02 -45.24
C GLY A 33 -15.57 18.03 -43.71
N GLU A 34 -15.70 16.86 -43.10
CA GLU A 34 -15.71 16.69 -41.63
C GLU A 34 -14.31 16.67 -41.01
N LYS A 35 -13.27 16.48 -41.82
CA LYS A 35 -11.88 16.39 -41.37
C LYS A 35 -11.13 17.67 -41.68
N SER A 36 -10.02 17.88 -40.98
CA SER A 36 -9.07 18.95 -41.31
C SER A 36 -7.67 18.39 -41.55
N TYR A 37 -6.91 19.04 -42.42
CA TYR A 37 -5.55 18.63 -42.78
C TYR A 37 -4.57 19.78 -42.57
N CYS A 38 -3.39 19.45 -42.06
CA CYS A 38 -2.33 20.42 -41.81
C CYS A 38 -0.94 19.80 -41.98
N LYS A 39 0.08 20.66 -42.00
CA LYS A 39 1.49 20.27 -42.10
C LYS A 39 2.15 20.53 -40.75
N ILE A 40 2.35 19.47 -39.96
CA ILE A 40 3.05 19.57 -38.67
C ILE A 40 4.57 19.37 -38.80
N ARG A 41 5.02 19.03 -40.01
CA ARG A 41 6.41 18.79 -40.38
C ARG A 41 6.72 19.47 -41.71
N SER A 42 8.00 19.55 -42.07
CA SER A 42 8.43 20.10 -43.36
C SER A 42 8.10 19.14 -44.50
N GLU A 43 6.92 19.30 -45.10
CA GLU A 43 6.44 18.43 -46.17
C GLU A 43 5.71 19.17 -47.30
N ARG A 44 5.74 18.58 -48.50
CA ARG A 44 5.06 19.13 -49.70
C ARG A 44 3.54 19.02 -49.61
N THR A 45 3.03 17.87 -49.17
CA THR A 45 1.59 17.58 -49.04
C THR A 45 1.26 17.35 -47.58
N ALA A 46 0.20 17.97 -47.08
CA ALA A 46 -0.25 17.80 -45.69
C ALA A 46 -0.61 16.33 -45.41
N SER A 47 0.01 15.74 -44.39
CA SER A 47 -0.24 14.36 -43.97
C SER A 47 -0.80 14.21 -42.55
N CYS A 48 -0.94 15.30 -41.80
CA CYS A 48 -1.63 15.30 -40.52
C CYS A 48 -3.13 15.56 -40.69
N CYS A 49 -3.95 14.59 -40.28
CA CYS A 49 -5.40 14.62 -40.28
C CYS A 49 -5.93 14.85 -38.86
N ILE A 50 -6.89 15.76 -38.72
CA ILE A 50 -7.60 16.08 -37.48
C ILE A 50 -9.05 15.64 -37.63
N TYR A 51 -9.53 14.85 -36.67
CA TYR A 51 -10.85 14.24 -36.68
C TYR A 51 -11.87 15.05 -35.84
N PRO A 52 -13.18 14.91 -36.10
CA PRO A 52 -14.23 15.63 -35.37
C PRO A 52 -14.24 15.42 -33.84
N ASN A 53 -13.73 14.29 -33.36
CA ASN A 53 -13.67 13.93 -31.93
C ASN A 53 -12.44 14.52 -31.21
N ASN A 54 -11.81 15.54 -31.78
CA ASN A 54 -10.62 16.22 -31.24
C ASN A 54 -9.37 15.33 -31.09
N THR A 55 -9.26 14.29 -31.91
CA THR A 55 -8.02 13.51 -32.06
C THR A 55 -7.37 13.80 -33.40
N TRP A 56 -6.09 13.44 -33.53
CA TRP A 56 -5.32 13.64 -34.76
C TRP A 56 -4.46 12.42 -35.07
N TYR A 57 -4.06 12.31 -36.33
CA TYR A 57 -3.12 11.32 -36.81
C TYR A 57 -2.30 11.87 -37.97
N ASP A 58 -0.98 11.75 -37.87
CA ASP A 58 -0.04 12.04 -38.94
C ASP A 58 0.36 10.76 -39.68
N PHE A 59 -0.13 10.63 -40.91
CA PHE A 59 0.21 9.51 -41.79
C PHE A 59 1.68 9.51 -42.19
N GLY A 60 2.32 10.68 -42.17
CA GLY A 60 3.71 10.85 -42.54
C GLY A 60 4.69 10.34 -41.49
N GLY A 61 4.38 10.56 -40.21
CA GLY A 61 5.18 10.17 -39.05
C GLY A 61 4.66 8.92 -38.32
N SER A 62 3.50 8.38 -38.71
CA SER A 62 2.84 7.23 -38.06
C SER A 62 2.61 7.45 -36.56
N VAL A 63 2.16 8.65 -36.20
CA VAL A 63 1.89 9.07 -34.81
C VAL A 63 0.54 9.78 -34.74
N GLY A 64 -0.17 9.61 -33.64
CA GLY A 64 -1.45 10.29 -33.42
C GLY A 64 -1.95 10.09 -32.00
N GLY A 65 -2.99 10.82 -31.64
CA GLY A 65 -3.58 10.74 -30.30
C GLY A 65 -4.47 11.94 -29.98
N ASP A 66 -4.50 12.27 -28.70
CA ASP A 66 -5.23 13.42 -28.16
C ASP A 66 -4.36 14.69 -28.15
N THR A 67 -4.93 15.77 -27.65
CA THR A 67 -4.29 17.06 -27.41
C THR A 67 -2.96 16.96 -26.66
N ILE A 68 -2.85 16.08 -25.65
CA ILE A 68 -1.62 15.92 -24.89
C ILE A 68 -0.56 15.24 -25.76
N THR A 69 -0.93 14.19 -26.49
CA THR A 69 -0.02 13.50 -27.42
C THR A 69 0.45 14.42 -28.56
N LEU A 70 -0.37 15.38 -28.99
CA LEU A 70 0.04 16.41 -29.95
C LEU A 70 1.23 17.21 -29.42
N VAL A 71 1.10 17.77 -28.22
CA VAL A 71 2.15 18.60 -27.62
C VAL A 71 3.39 17.76 -27.31
N GLN A 72 3.24 16.51 -26.88
CA GLN A 72 4.37 15.59 -26.73
C GLN A 72 5.15 15.45 -28.04
N THR A 73 4.45 15.32 -29.17
CA THR A 73 5.06 15.18 -30.50
C THR A 73 5.71 16.49 -30.95
N MET A 74 5.01 17.62 -30.85
CA MET A 74 5.50 18.92 -31.34
C MET A 74 6.69 19.45 -30.53
N GLU A 75 6.72 19.18 -29.22
CA GLU A 75 7.77 19.66 -28.31
C GLU A 75 8.82 18.59 -27.99
N ALA A 76 8.70 17.38 -28.54
CA ALA A 76 9.54 16.23 -28.24
C ALA A 76 9.73 16.01 -26.71
N CYS A 77 8.63 16.03 -25.95
CA CYS A 77 8.67 15.98 -24.48
C CYS A 77 7.80 14.87 -23.88
N ASP A 78 8.03 14.57 -22.60
CA ASP A 78 7.21 13.61 -21.87
C ASP A 78 5.78 14.12 -21.60
N ARG A 79 4.90 13.21 -21.22
CA ARG A 79 3.47 13.50 -20.98
C ARG A 79 3.26 14.55 -19.88
N LYS A 80 4.09 14.53 -18.83
CA LYS A 80 3.96 15.46 -17.70
C LYS A 80 4.28 16.88 -18.13
N THR A 81 5.36 17.03 -18.89
CA THR A 81 5.81 18.30 -19.45
C THR A 81 4.79 18.86 -20.44
N ALA A 82 4.25 18.02 -21.32
CA ALA A 82 3.18 18.41 -22.24
C ALA A 82 1.92 18.90 -21.51
N MET A 83 1.49 18.21 -20.45
CA MET A 83 0.35 18.64 -19.63
C MET A 83 0.61 19.98 -18.94
N ASN A 84 1.82 20.22 -18.42
CA ASN A 84 2.19 21.48 -17.78
C ASN A 84 2.14 22.65 -18.79
N LYS A 85 2.71 22.47 -20.00
CA LYS A 85 2.64 23.46 -21.08
C LYS A 85 1.20 23.79 -21.46
N LEU A 86 0.36 22.77 -21.65
CA LEU A 86 -1.07 22.97 -21.93
C LEU A 86 -1.78 23.73 -20.81
N SER A 87 -1.51 23.39 -19.54
CA SER A 87 -2.11 24.14 -18.42
C SER A 87 -1.67 25.60 -18.38
N GLU A 88 -0.42 25.90 -18.73
CA GLU A 88 0.10 27.27 -18.76
C GLU A 88 -0.49 28.08 -19.92
N TRP A 89 -0.52 27.51 -21.13
CA TRP A 89 -1.06 28.21 -22.32
C TRP A 89 -2.55 28.52 -22.21
N TYR A 90 -3.31 27.64 -21.57
CA TYR A 90 -4.77 27.75 -21.47
C TYR A 90 -5.26 28.17 -20.08
N ASN A 91 -4.33 28.51 -19.17
CA ASN A 91 -4.63 28.90 -17.80
C ASN A 91 -5.55 27.90 -17.05
N ILE A 92 -5.30 26.60 -17.24
CA ILE A 92 -6.06 25.51 -16.60
C ILE A 92 -5.35 25.11 -15.33
N GLU A 93 -5.90 25.53 -14.19
CA GLU A 93 -5.29 25.23 -12.90
C GLU A 93 -5.42 23.76 -12.52
N ARG A 94 -4.27 23.14 -12.20
CA ARG A 94 -4.27 21.84 -11.54
C ARG A 94 -4.66 22.02 -10.08
N LYS A 95 -5.93 21.77 -9.75
CA LYS A 95 -6.37 21.71 -8.35
C LYS A 95 -5.63 20.59 -7.61
N HIS A 96 -4.61 20.96 -6.84
CA HIS A 96 -3.95 20.05 -5.94
C HIS A 96 -4.91 19.69 -4.81
N ARG A 97 -5.46 18.47 -4.82
CA ARG A 97 -6.17 17.97 -3.64
C ARG A 97 -5.11 17.77 -2.56
N GLN A 98 -5.20 18.54 -1.47
CA GLN A 98 -4.44 18.20 -0.27
C GLN A 98 -4.87 16.79 0.14
N ARG A 99 -3.88 15.90 0.21
CA ARG A 99 -4.09 14.53 0.64
C ARG A 99 -4.58 14.59 2.08
N ASP A 100 -5.71 13.94 2.37
CA ASP A 100 -6.01 13.60 3.76
C ASP A 100 -4.97 12.58 4.21
N ASN A 101 -4.00 13.04 5.00
CA ASN A 101 -2.90 12.20 5.47
C ASN A 101 -3.38 11.01 6.32
N LYS A 102 -4.61 11.07 6.87
CA LYS A 102 -5.21 10.00 7.69
C LYS A 102 -5.92 8.91 6.87
N THR A 103 -6.20 9.16 5.60
CA THR A 103 -6.86 8.19 4.72
C THR A 103 -5.82 7.49 3.86
N LEU A 104 -5.79 6.16 3.94
CA LEU A 104 -4.94 5.33 3.11
C LEU A 104 -5.67 4.92 1.83
N TRP A 105 -4.93 4.81 0.72
CA TRP A 105 -5.47 4.25 -0.53
C TRP A 105 -5.45 2.72 -0.51
N ASN A 106 -6.19 2.09 -1.41
CA ASN A 106 -6.34 0.63 -1.45
C ASN A 106 -4.99 -0.10 -1.54
N TYR A 107 -4.02 0.43 -2.28
CA TYR A 107 -2.69 -0.19 -2.36
C TYR A 107 -1.90 -0.06 -1.06
N GLU A 108 -2.09 1.01 -0.29
CA GLU A 108 -1.45 1.20 1.02
C GLU A 108 -2.08 0.26 2.06
N TRP A 109 -3.40 0.08 1.99
CA TRP A 109 -4.09 -0.94 2.77
C TRP A 109 -3.64 -2.36 2.43
N ALA A 110 -3.47 -2.67 1.15
CA ALA A 110 -2.96 -3.97 0.72
C ALA A 110 -1.55 -4.25 1.28
N ARG A 111 -0.68 -3.23 1.38
CA ARG A 111 0.63 -3.35 2.04
C ARG A 111 0.53 -3.70 3.54
N LEU A 112 -0.55 -3.27 4.20
CA LEU A 112 -0.88 -3.64 5.58
C LEU A 112 -1.66 -4.97 5.69
N GLY A 113 -1.92 -5.66 4.58
CA GLY A 113 -2.72 -6.89 4.56
C GLY A 113 -4.23 -6.65 4.71
N ILE A 114 -4.71 -5.42 4.49
CA ILE A 114 -6.13 -5.05 4.60
C ILE A 114 -6.77 -4.97 3.22
N GLN A 115 -7.93 -5.62 3.06
CA GLN A 115 -8.79 -5.53 1.90
C GLN A 115 -9.74 -4.33 2.06
N ALA A 116 -9.35 -3.18 1.50
CA ALA A 116 -10.01 -1.90 1.74
C ALA A 116 -11.39 -1.75 1.10
N ASP A 117 -11.70 -2.56 0.09
CA ASP A 117 -12.94 -2.46 -0.67
C ASP A 117 -14.17 -2.91 0.15
N ARG A 118 -13.97 -3.78 1.14
CA ARG A 118 -15.05 -4.21 2.03
C ARG A 118 -14.54 -4.61 3.42
N THR A 119 -15.11 -4.04 4.46
CA THR A 119 -14.73 -4.29 5.86
C THR A 119 -14.83 -5.77 6.24
N SER A 120 -15.92 -6.43 5.84
CA SER A 120 -16.15 -7.85 6.16
C SER A 120 -15.06 -8.80 5.65
N LYS A 121 -14.28 -8.42 4.64
CA LYS A 121 -13.14 -9.22 4.14
C LYS A 121 -11.97 -9.30 5.13
N ASN A 122 -11.95 -8.43 6.14
CA ASN A 122 -10.91 -8.36 7.16
C ASN A 122 -11.31 -9.04 8.48
N LEU A 123 -12.44 -9.75 8.47
CA LEU A 123 -13.02 -10.41 9.65
C LEU A 123 -12.99 -11.93 9.49
N ASN A 124 -12.76 -12.64 10.59
CA ASN A 124 -12.97 -14.08 10.69
C ASN A 124 -14.44 -14.33 11.02
N ILE A 125 -15.25 -14.55 10.00
CA ILE A 125 -16.70 -14.73 10.12
C ILE A 125 -17.02 -16.22 10.18
N CYS A 126 -17.72 -16.62 11.23
CA CYS A 126 -18.23 -17.98 11.41
C CYS A 126 -19.72 -17.99 11.09
N VAL A 127 -20.14 -18.75 10.09
CA VAL A 127 -21.55 -18.91 9.73
C VAL A 127 -22.08 -20.18 10.39
N LEU A 128 -23.26 -20.09 11.01
CA LEU A 128 -23.87 -21.10 11.86
C LEU A 128 -25.35 -21.27 11.53
N VAL A 129 -25.94 -22.37 12.00
CA VAL A 129 -27.39 -22.59 12.08
C VAL A 129 -27.82 -22.56 13.56
N THR A 130 -29.06 -22.14 13.86
CA THR A 130 -29.57 -22.11 15.24
C THR A 130 -29.39 -23.46 15.93
N GLY A 131 -28.79 -23.43 17.12
CA GLY A 131 -28.43 -24.62 17.91
C GLY A 131 -26.94 -24.98 17.85
N GLU A 132 -26.18 -24.45 16.89
CA GLU A 132 -24.73 -24.63 16.82
C GLU A 132 -23.98 -23.68 17.77
N GLN A 133 -22.83 -24.15 18.25
CA GLN A 133 -21.99 -23.39 19.17
C GLN A 133 -21.05 -22.44 18.42
N PRO A 134 -20.98 -21.15 18.83
CA PRO A 134 -20.06 -20.20 18.25
C PRO A 134 -18.59 -20.63 18.36
N ASN A 135 -17.81 -20.36 17.31
CA ASN A 135 -16.37 -20.44 17.39
C ASN A 135 -15.83 -19.23 18.19
N LEU A 136 -15.24 -19.48 19.35
CA LEU A 136 -14.66 -18.44 20.21
C LEU A 136 -13.48 -17.68 19.57
N LEU A 137 -12.94 -18.18 18.45
CA LEU A 137 -11.89 -17.51 17.67
C LEU A 137 -12.44 -16.68 16.50
N ALA A 138 -13.75 -16.72 16.26
CA ALA A 138 -14.39 -15.88 15.25
C ALA A 138 -14.50 -14.45 15.75
N ASP A 139 -14.30 -13.48 14.85
CA ASP A 139 -14.59 -12.09 15.14
C ASP A 139 -16.11 -11.88 15.23
N ILE A 140 -16.86 -12.60 14.39
CA ILE A 140 -18.32 -12.53 14.29
C ILE A 140 -18.88 -13.92 14.02
N SER A 141 -19.95 -14.27 14.73
CA SER A 141 -20.80 -15.44 14.42
C SER A 141 -22.12 -14.98 13.83
N LEU A 142 -22.48 -15.51 12.66
CA LEU A 142 -23.72 -15.21 11.94
C LEU A 142 -24.58 -16.46 11.85
N TYR A 143 -25.80 -16.39 12.36
CA TYR A 143 -26.81 -17.44 12.21
C TYR A 143 -27.55 -17.22 10.89
N ILE A 144 -27.39 -18.15 9.95
CA ILE A 144 -27.90 -18.02 8.57
C ILE A 144 -29.44 -18.02 8.51
N ASP A 145 -30.07 -18.60 9.52
CA ASP A 145 -31.51 -18.65 9.72
C ASP A 145 -32.04 -17.46 10.54
N ASN A 146 -31.21 -16.43 10.78
CA ASN A 146 -31.59 -15.17 11.40
C ASN A 146 -31.45 -13.99 10.40
N PRO A 147 -32.51 -13.67 9.62
CA PRO A 147 -32.46 -12.63 8.59
C PRO A 147 -32.16 -11.22 9.13
N GLU A 148 -32.63 -10.92 10.35
CA GLU A 148 -32.38 -9.62 10.99
C GLU A 148 -30.89 -9.44 11.28
N GLN A 149 -30.23 -10.49 11.77
CA GLN A 149 -28.80 -10.49 12.03
C GLN A 149 -27.99 -10.31 10.74
N ILE A 150 -28.36 -11.01 9.67
CA ILE A 150 -27.70 -10.88 8.35
C ILE A 150 -27.82 -9.44 7.84
N THR A 151 -29.02 -8.86 7.90
CA THR A 151 -29.26 -7.48 7.45
C THR A 151 -28.44 -6.48 8.25
N ALA A 152 -28.40 -6.62 9.58
CA ALA A 152 -27.58 -5.77 10.44
C ALA A 152 -26.08 -5.90 10.14
N PHE A 153 -25.60 -7.12 9.88
CA PHE A 153 -24.22 -7.39 9.50
C PHE A 153 -23.86 -6.72 8.17
N GLU A 154 -24.69 -6.89 7.14
CA GLU A 154 -24.45 -6.30 5.82
C GLU A 154 -24.41 -4.78 5.89
N SER A 155 -25.37 -4.17 6.59
CA SER A 155 -25.41 -2.71 6.76
C SER A 155 -24.14 -2.17 7.43
N LYS A 156 -23.59 -2.90 8.41
CA LYS A 156 -22.41 -2.46 9.16
C LYS A 156 -21.08 -2.76 8.47
N TYR A 157 -20.94 -3.91 7.82
CA TYR A 157 -19.64 -4.43 7.37
C TYR A 157 -19.47 -4.55 5.84
N SER A 158 -20.53 -4.37 5.04
CA SER A 158 -20.44 -4.34 3.57
C SER A 158 -20.05 -2.98 3.00
N ILE A 159 -19.36 -2.15 3.80
CA ILE A 159 -18.84 -0.83 3.42
C ILE A 159 -17.31 -0.84 3.26
N PRO A 160 -16.72 0.11 2.52
CA PRO A 160 -15.27 0.28 2.44
C PRO A 160 -14.63 0.46 3.81
N PHE A 161 -13.41 -0.06 3.98
CA PHE A 161 -12.74 -0.07 5.29
C PHE A 161 -12.43 1.33 5.83
N ASN A 162 -12.14 2.29 4.95
CA ASN A 162 -11.95 3.69 5.35
C ASN A 162 -13.23 4.28 5.96
N ASP A 163 -14.40 3.91 5.44
CA ASP A 163 -15.67 4.46 5.90
C ASP A 163 -16.08 3.84 7.25
N PHE A 164 -15.71 2.58 7.49
CA PHE A 164 -15.99 1.85 8.73
C PHE A 164 -15.45 2.52 9.99
N ARG A 165 -14.33 3.26 9.88
CA ARG A 165 -13.78 4.09 10.96
C ARG A 165 -14.84 4.98 11.63
N SER A 166 -15.74 5.55 10.83
CA SER A 166 -16.80 6.44 11.30
C SER A 166 -18.03 5.71 11.84
N VAL A 167 -18.24 4.47 11.41
CA VAL A 167 -19.39 3.64 11.79
C VAL A 167 -19.12 2.95 13.13
N ASP A 168 -17.91 2.44 13.33
CA ASP A 168 -17.49 1.79 14.58
C ASP A 168 -15.98 1.98 14.80
N THR A 169 -15.62 3.06 15.49
CA THR A 169 -14.23 3.41 15.77
C THR A 169 -13.51 2.35 16.59
N VAL A 170 -14.20 1.71 17.53
CA VAL A 170 -13.60 0.64 18.37
C VAL A 170 -13.36 -0.62 17.53
N GLY A 171 -14.36 -1.04 16.76
CA GLY A 171 -14.24 -2.15 15.81
C GLY A 171 -13.13 -1.92 14.79
N TYR A 172 -13.03 -0.71 14.24
CA TYR A 172 -11.97 -0.33 13.31
C TYR A 172 -10.57 -0.53 13.90
N HIS A 173 -10.31 0.01 15.09
CA HIS A 173 -9.03 -0.15 15.76
C HIS A 173 -8.75 -1.59 16.19
N ASN A 174 -9.78 -2.37 16.56
CA ASN A 174 -9.64 -3.80 16.85
C ASN A 174 -9.19 -4.58 15.61
N ILE A 175 -9.73 -4.28 14.43
CA ILE A 175 -9.27 -4.88 13.17
C ILE A 175 -7.81 -4.51 12.90
N LEU A 176 -7.43 -3.23 13.03
CA LEU A 176 -6.03 -2.81 12.87
C LEU A 176 -5.11 -3.55 13.85
N LYS A 177 -5.55 -3.72 15.10
CA LYS A 177 -4.78 -4.42 16.14
C LYS A 177 -4.54 -5.89 15.79
N GLN A 178 -5.60 -6.60 15.42
CA GLN A 178 -5.56 -8.05 15.18
C GLN A 178 -4.96 -8.42 13.83
N ARG A 179 -5.26 -7.64 12.78
CA ARG A 179 -4.88 -7.95 11.40
C ARG A 179 -3.57 -7.31 10.98
N VAL A 180 -3.16 -6.24 11.64
CA VAL A 180 -1.95 -5.50 11.24
C VAL A 180 -0.93 -5.46 12.36
N TRP A 181 -1.29 -4.91 13.53
CA TRP A 181 -0.32 -4.64 14.59
C TRP A 181 0.32 -5.90 15.18
N TYR A 182 -0.48 -6.89 15.60
CA TYR A 182 0.06 -8.12 16.16
C TYR A 182 0.90 -8.94 15.15
N PRO A 183 0.44 -9.14 13.90
CA PRO A 183 1.30 -9.72 12.87
C PRO A 183 2.59 -8.93 12.65
N MET A 184 2.55 -7.61 12.63
CA MET A 184 3.76 -6.79 12.48
C MET A 184 4.74 -6.92 13.64
N LEU A 185 4.26 -7.04 14.89
CA LEU A 185 5.14 -7.32 16.03
C LEU A 185 5.83 -8.67 15.89
N LYS A 186 5.09 -9.67 15.42
CA LYS A 186 5.66 -10.99 15.11
C LYS A 186 6.69 -10.90 13.98
N ASP A 187 6.38 -10.23 12.88
CA ASP A 187 7.30 -10.07 11.75
C ASP A 187 8.59 -9.34 12.18
N ARG A 188 8.48 -8.36 13.09
CA ARG A 188 9.65 -7.68 13.68
C ARG A 188 10.50 -8.62 14.52
N ASP A 189 9.88 -9.44 15.35
CA ASP A 189 10.60 -10.38 16.19
C ASP A 189 11.23 -11.51 15.34
N ASP A 190 10.55 -11.95 14.27
CA ASP A 190 11.09 -12.85 13.25
C ASP A 190 12.29 -12.22 12.52
N TYR A 191 12.23 -10.91 12.21
CA TYR A 191 13.35 -10.16 11.66
C TYR A 191 14.57 -10.15 12.59
N TYR A 192 14.38 -9.81 13.86
CA TYR A 192 15.48 -9.82 14.85
C TYR A 192 16.07 -11.22 15.05
N SER A 193 15.21 -12.24 15.09
CA SER A 193 15.63 -13.64 15.15
C SER A 193 16.48 -14.00 13.93
N GLY A 194 16.07 -13.58 12.74
CA GLY A 194 16.82 -13.75 11.50
C GLY A 194 18.23 -13.16 11.56
N LEU A 195 18.35 -11.90 11.99
CA LEU A 195 19.67 -11.25 12.14
C LEU A 195 20.62 -12.05 13.05
N LEU A 196 20.09 -12.54 14.17
CA LEU A 196 20.89 -13.31 15.13
C LEU A 196 21.30 -14.68 14.57
N ILE A 197 20.38 -15.37 13.89
CA ILE A 197 20.65 -16.67 13.25
C ILE A 197 21.71 -16.50 12.16
N ASP A 198 21.54 -15.52 11.27
CA ASP A 198 22.49 -15.25 10.20
C ASP A 198 23.87 -14.90 10.76
N TYR A 199 23.94 -14.04 11.78
CA TYR A 199 25.19 -13.68 12.45
C TYR A 199 25.91 -14.93 12.97
N ARG A 200 25.20 -15.81 13.68
CA ARG A 200 25.76 -17.05 14.23
C ARG A 200 26.26 -17.97 13.13
N LEU A 201 25.51 -18.11 12.05
CA LEU A 201 25.92 -18.91 10.89
C LEU A 201 27.22 -18.37 10.29
N PHE A 202 27.30 -17.06 10.04
CA PHE A 202 28.51 -16.45 9.47
C PHE A 202 29.71 -16.48 10.43
N ARG A 203 29.47 -16.43 11.75
CA ARG A 203 30.54 -16.61 12.77
C ARG A 203 31.16 -18.00 12.75
N GLN A 204 30.48 -19.03 12.23
CA GLN A 204 31.06 -20.37 12.10
C GLN A 204 32.07 -20.47 10.96
N ILE A 205 31.99 -19.58 9.96
CA ILE A 205 32.80 -19.65 8.74
C ILE A 205 33.75 -18.46 8.55
N GLY A 206 33.67 -17.45 9.40
CA GLY A 206 34.52 -16.25 9.35
C GLY A 206 34.66 -15.53 10.68
N ASP A 207 35.46 -14.46 10.69
CA ASP A 207 35.66 -13.64 11.88
C ASP A 207 34.43 -12.76 12.22
N GLU A 208 34.50 -12.01 13.33
CA GLU A 208 33.39 -11.18 13.77
C GLU A 208 33.06 -10.06 12.78
N ASN A 209 34.08 -9.43 12.20
CA ASN A 209 33.89 -8.35 11.24
C ASN A 209 33.22 -8.85 9.96
N PHE A 210 33.66 -10.00 9.47
CA PHE A 210 33.03 -10.68 8.34
C PHE A 210 31.55 -10.99 8.64
N ALA A 211 31.26 -11.63 9.77
CA ALA A 211 29.90 -12.01 10.12
C ALA A 211 28.97 -10.79 10.27
N ARG A 212 29.43 -9.75 10.96
CA ARG A 212 28.66 -8.49 11.08
C ARG A 212 28.41 -7.88 9.72
N THR A 213 29.44 -7.74 8.88
CA THR A 213 29.32 -7.15 7.55
C THR A 213 28.32 -7.93 6.71
N ALA A 214 28.46 -9.26 6.64
CA ALA A 214 27.59 -10.13 5.85
C ALA A 214 26.11 -9.99 6.23
N VAL A 215 25.78 -9.94 7.53
CA VAL A 215 24.39 -9.78 8.00
C VAL A 215 23.83 -8.41 7.63
N VAL A 216 24.58 -7.34 7.89
CA VAL A 216 24.04 -5.96 7.80
C VAL A 216 24.00 -5.44 6.37
N THR A 217 24.79 -6.01 5.47
CA THR A 217 24.76 -5.70 4.03
C THR A 217 23.93 -6.70 3.23
N CYS A 218 23.29 -7.69 3.88
CA CYS A 218 22.40 -8.62 3.20
C CYS A 218 21.15 -7.89 2.70
N ASP A 219 20.90 -7.95 1.39
CA ASP A 219 19.75 -7.29 0.75
C ASP A 219 18.41 -7.71 1.37
N GLU A 220 18.27 -8.98 1.76
CA GLU A 220 17.05 -9.49 2.39
C GLU A 220 16.79 -8.84 3.75
N ASN A 221 17.83 -8.63 4.56
CA ASN A 221 17.73 -8.00 5.87
C ASN A 221 17.45 -6.49 5.74
N LEU A 222 18.07 -5.83 4.76
CA LEU A 222 17.78 -4.43 4.43
C LEU A 222 16.34 -4.24 3.95
N GLN A 223 15.87 -5.10 3.04
CA GLN A 223 14.51 -5.03 2.52
C GLN A 223 13.47 -5.30 3.62
N ARG A 224 13.68 -6.33 4.46
CA ARG A 224 12.78 -6.62 5.59
C ARG A 224 12.66 -5.45 6.57
N ALA A 225 13.78 -4.84 6.93
CA ALA A 225 13.79 -3.66 7.79
C ALA A 225 13.02 -2.49 7.16
N SER A 226 13.28 -2.21 5.88
CA SER A 226 12.58 -1.16 5.12
C SER A 226 11.08 -1.40 5.05
N ASP A 227 10.65 -2.62 4.69
CA ASP A 227 9.23 -2.98 4.57
C ASP A 227 8.49 -2.81 5.89
N LEU A 228 9.09 -3.24 7.02
CA LEU A 228 8.51 -3.09 8.34
C LEU A 228 8.42 -1.62 8.78
N ASN A 229 9.44 -0.81 8.49
CA ASN A 229 9.43 0.62 8.74
C ASN A 229 8.31 1.32 7.95
N GLU A 230 8.17 1.00 6.65
CA GLU A 230 7.09 1.54 5.81
C GLU A 230 5.70 1.16 6.34
N LYS A 231 5.49 -0.12 6.68
CA LYS A 231 4.25 -0.58 7.30
C LYS A 231 3.97 0.15 8.61
N CYS A 232 5.00 0.41 9.43
CA CYS A 232 4.85 1.12 10.70
C CYS A 232 4.36 2.55 10.48
N VAL A 233 4.93 3.26 9.50
CA VAL A 233 4.49 4.60 9.12
C VAL A 233 3.05 4.59 8.61
N LEU A 234 2.69 3.64 7.75
CA LEU A 234 1.32 3.50 7.25
C LEU A 234 0.31 3.22 8.36
N LEU A 235 0.60 2.26 9.25
CA LEU A 235 -0.28 1.92 10.37
C LEU A 235 -0.43 3.11 11.32
N ARG A 236 0.65 3.84 11.64
CA ARG A 236 0.57 5.05 12.47
C ARG A 236 -0.29 6.14 11.85
N ARG A 237 -0.31 6.27 10.53
CA ARG A 237 -1.21 7.20 9.82
C ARG A 237 -2.66 6.74 9.84
N ALA A 238 -2.90 5.43 9.84
CA ALA A 238 -4.22 4.83 9.91
C ALA A 238 -4.87 4.92 11.31
N VAL A 239 -4.07 4.94 12.38
CA VAL A 239 -4.56 5.13 13.75
C VAL A 239 -4.98 6.59 13.96
N ASP A 240 -6.25 6.80 14.22
CA ASP A 240 -6.81 8.12 14.55
C ASP A 240 -7.11 8.29 16.04
N ASP A 241 -7.18 7.20 16.82
CA ASP A 241 -7.29 7.21 18.27
C ASP A 241 -6.17 6.38 18.94
N ILE A 242 -5.18 7.09 19.48
CA ILE A 242 -4.02 6.50 20.18
C ILE A 242 -4.43 5.80 21.48
N SER A 243 -5.57 6.16 22.08
CA SER A 243 -6.07 5.50 23.29
C SER A 243 -6.55 4.07 23.00
N LEU A 244 -7.00 3.80 21.78
CA LEU A 244 -7.44 2.48 21.33
C LEU A 244 -6.29 1.62 20.79
N LEU A 245 -5.32 2.26 20.10
CA LEU A 245 -4.16 1.56 19.56
C LEU A 245 -2.91 2.44 19.58
N LYS A 246 -2.00 2.17 20.52
CA LYS A 246 -0.69 2.82 20.57
C LYS A 246 0.33 2.05 19.71
N VAL A 247 0.77 2.66 18.62
CA VAL A 247 1.77 2.10 17.70
C VAL A 247 3.08 2.88 17.83
N PRO A 248 4.08 2.43 18.62
CA PRO A 248 5.38 3.09 18.66
C PRO A 248 6.04 3.06 17.28
N LEU A 249 6.81 4.09 16.96
CA LEU A 249 7.62 4.10 15.74
C LEU A 249 8.82 3.18 15.98
N PHE A 250 9.00 2.21 15.10
CA PHE A 250 10.26 1.48 14.99
C PHE A 250 11.06 2.06 13.82
N ASN A 251 12.38 2.12 13.99
CA ASN A 251 13.32 2.55 12.96
C ASN A 251 14.36 1.45 12.81
N LEU A 252 13.92 0.33 12.23
CA LEU A 252 14.73 -0.86 12.07
C LEU A 252 15.90 -0.57 11.13
N ASN A 253 17.07 -0.98 11.54
CA ASN A 253 18.33 -0.84 10.83
C ASN A 253 19.22 -2.03 11.18
N PRO A 254 19.57 -2.92 10.23
CA PRO A 254 20.32 -4.14 10.52
C PRO A 254 21.61 -3.91 11.32
N THR A 255 22.33 -2.81 11.09
CA THR A 255 23.56 -2.49 11.81
C THR A 255 23.30 -2.20 13.29
N ASN A 256 22.39 -1.28 13.58
CA ASN A 256 22.05 -0.91 14.96
C ASN A 256 21.31 -2.04 15.67
N ASP A 257 20.44 -2.74 14.94
CA ASP A 257 19.60 -3.79 15.49
C ASP A 257 20.43 -5.03 15.86
N LEU A 258 21.34 -5.48 14.97
CA LEU A 258 22.25 -6.57 15.30
C LEU A 258 23.14 -6.20 16.48
N GLN A 259 23.68 -4.97 16.51
CA GLN A 259 24.48 -4.52 17.64
C GLN A 259 23.67 -4.56 18.94
N GLY A 260 22.46 -4.01 18.93
CA GLY A 260 21.59 -3.98 20.10
C GLY A 260 21.16 -5.38 20.56
N ILE A 261 21.01 -6.33 19.65
CA ILE A 261 20.75 -7.74 19.99
C ILE A 261 21.97 -8.34 20.69
N LEU A 262 23.18 -8.12 20.16
CA LEU A 262 24.42 -8.71 20.68
C LEU A 262 24.84 -8.12 22.04
N ASP A 263 24.54 -6.84 22.30
CA ASP A 263 24.80 -6.22 23.61
C ASP A 263 23.62 -6.34 24.60
N GLY A 264 22.50 -6.93 24.16
CA GLY A 264 21.33 -7.20 25.00
C GLY A 264 20.41 -6.01 25.24
N SER A 265 20.66 -4.85 24.61
CA SER A 265 19.76 -3.69 24.66
C SER A 265 18.46 -3.90 23.87
N ILE A 266 18.47 -4.76 22.85
CA ILE A 266 17.28 -5.21 22.12
C ILE A 266 16.94 -6.64 22.55
N ARG A 267 15.70 -6.83 22.97
CA ARG A 267 15.12 -8.13 23.33
C ARG A 267 13.90 -8.41 22.48
N PHE A 268 13.72 -9.64 22.04
CA PHE A 268 12.64 -10.05 21.14
C PHE A 268 12.15 -11.46 21.48
N GLN A 269 10.92 -11.80 21.07
CA GLN A 269 10.31 -13.10 21.35
C GLN A 269 10.56 -14.08 20.19
N THR A 270 10.93 -15.32 20.50
CA THR A 270 11.19 -16.36 19.49
C THR A 270 10.08 -17.41 19.39
N SER A 271 9.03 -17.31 20.21
CA SER A 271 7.93 -18.29 20.25
C SER A 271 6.66 -17.77 19.58
N ASN A 272 6.11 -18.59 18.66
CA ASN A 272 4.83 -18.36 18.00
C ASN A 272 3.63 -18.86 18.81
N LEU A 273 3.85 -19.58 19.91
CA LEU A 273 2.77 -20.08 20.74
C LEU A 273 2.25 -18.94 21.61
N ARG A 274 0.98 -18.60 21.41
CA ARG A 274 0.33 -17.63 22.28
C ARG A 274 0.32 -18.20 23.69
N TYR A 275 0.46 -17.35 24.71
CA TYR A 275 0.50 -17.78 26.11
C TYR A 275 -0.65 -18.72 26.48
N TYR A 276 -1.87 -18.46 25.97
CA TYR A 276 -3.02 -19.34 26.20
C TYR A 276 -2.89 -20.72 25.54
N GLU A 277 -2.18 -20.84 24.41
CA GLU A 277 -1.91 -22.12 23.74
C GLU A 277 -0.89 -22.93 24.53
N LEU A 278 0.14 -22.27 25.07
CA LEU A 278 1.07 -22.85 26.04
C LEU A 278 0.35 -23.34 27.30
N CYS A 279 -0.55 -22.53 27.88
CA CYS A 279 -1.37 -22.95 29.03
C CYS A 279 -2.27 -24.15 28.69
N LYS A 280 -2.84 -24.20 27.49
CA LYS A 280 -3.69 -25.31 27.04
C LYS A 280 -2.89 -26.60 26.89
N TRP A 281 -1.69 -26.53 26.32
CA TRP A 281 -0.78 -27.67 26.15
C TRP A 281 -0.27 -28.21 27.49
N ALA A 282 0.14 -27.32 28.39
CA ALA A 282 0.58 -27.69 29.72
C ALA A 282 -0.53 -28.38 30.52
N LYS A 283 -1.77 -27.88 30.41
CA LYS A 283 -2.95 -28.52 31.03
C LYS A 283 -3.22 -29.93 30.50
N VAL A 284 -3.01 -30.18 29.20
CA VAL A 284 -3.17 -31.52 28.60
C VAL A 284 -2.09 -32.50 29.09
N ARG A 285 -0.89 -32.00 29.42
CA ARG A 285 0.26 -32.81 29.85
C ARG A 285 0.44 -32.90 31.37
N GLY A 286 -0.38 -32.20 32.15
CA GLY A 286 -0.21 -32.11 33.61
C GLY A 286 1.03 -31.32 34.02
N GLU A 287 1.51 -30.43 33.16
CA GLU A 287 2.71 -29.62 33.37
C GLU A 287 2.34 -28.19 33.81
N ALA A 288 3.24 -27.52 34.52
CA ALA A 288 3.09 -26.10 34.87
C ALA A 288 3.78 -25.21 33.82
N VAL A 289 3.09 -24.17 33.35
CA VAL A 289 3.72 -23.14 32.51
C VAL A 289 4.51 -22.20 33.42
N ASN A 290 5.82 -22.28 33.35
CA ASN A 290 6.71 -21.34 34.01
C ASN A 290 7.30 -20.39 32.96
N CYS A 291 7.14 -19.08 33.17
CA CYS A 291 7.92 -18.10 32.44
C CYS A 291 9.25 -17.96 33.16
N VAL A 292 10.35 -18.27 32.47
CA VAL A 292 11.70 -18.12 33.01
C VAL A 292 12.44 -17.22 32.05
N GLU A 293 12.93 -16.11 32.56
CA GLU A 293 13.83 -15.23 31.82
C GLU A 293 15.22 -15.88 31.87
N VAL A 294 15.68 -16.38 30.73
CA VAL A 294 17.00 -16.99 30.60
C VAL A 294 17.82 -16.19 29.60
N SER A 295 19.13 -16.12 29.82
CA SER A 295 20.01 -15.61 28.77
C SER A 295 19.89 -16.53 27.56
N TYR A 296 20.08 -15.98 26.37
CA TYR A 296 20.03 -16.80 25.16
C TYR A 296 21.08 -17.93 25.23
N ASP A 297 22.25 -17.66 25.83
CA ASP A 297 23.32 -18.66 25.97
C ASP A 297 22.90 -19.82 26.89
N ASP A 298 22.14 -19.55 27.96
CA ASP A 298 21.58 -20.58 28.83
C ASP A 298 20.49 -21.42 28.15
N TYR A 299 19.77 -20.86 27.17
CA TYR A 299 18.71 -21.57 26.43
C TYR A 299 19.28 -22.70 25.56
N ILE A 300 20.35 -22.44 24.81
CA ILE A 300 20.98 -23.42 23.91
C ILE A 300 21.73 -24.54 24.66
N VAL A 301 22.27 -24.26 25.86
CA VAL A 301 22.97 -25.31 26.63
C VAL A 301 21.99 -26.35 27.19
N LYS A 302 20.70 -25.99 27.31
CA LYS A 302 19.71 -26.80 28.01
C LYS A 302 18.72 -27.53 27.09
N TYR A 303 18.61 -27.15 25.82
CA TYR A 303 17.68 -27.68 24.82
C TYR A 303 18.32 -27.72 23.44
#